data_AF-A0A3L7Q094-F1
#
_entry.id   AF-A0A3L7Q094-F1
#
_cell.length_a   1.000
_cell.length_b   1.000
_cell.length_c   1.000
_cell.angle_alpha   90.00
_cell.angle_beta   90.00
_cell.angle_gamma   90.00
#
_symmetry.space_group_name_H-M   'P 1'
#
loop_
_entity.id
_entity.type
_entity.pdbx_description
1 polymer ?
#
loop_
_entity_poly.entity_id
_entity_poly.type
_entity_poly.pdbx_seq_one_letter_code
_entity_poly.pdbx_strand_id
1 'polypeptide(L)'
;ELQKDFDRMYAEVLGYLGVDRKVNLFWGKAVVFLFATEDRFKAVEAGAFQNPMVGRPGSGQVMGLCHMMKEKVFVNSWQCPDYALFRSVLIHETVHGIMHRYSTPARLPAWADEGFSDWVAARFQPGPVELARRAQAMQFIRSGGNIVTVLDMNYRDGSWPGQNALGYAVGYAIVDVMMREAPLKFEAWLRKVKGGVPWEQALQDACGLTKQELAANVARFFATRD
;
A
#
# COMPACT_ATOMS: atom_id res chain seq x y z
N GLU A 1 5.57 13.10 19.61
CA GLU A 1 5.43 11.66 19.35
C GLU A 1 5.09 11.35 17.89
N LEU A 2 3.91 11.72 17.36
CA LEU A 2 3.53 11.39 15.97
C LEU A 2 4.58 11.77 14.91
N GLN A 3 5.13 13.00 14.95
CA GLN A 3 6.17 13.42 14.01
C GLN A 3 7.41 12.51 14.05
N LYS A 4 7.92 12.17 15.24
CA LYS A 4 9.11 11.32 15.40
C LYS A 4 8.86 9.90 14.85
N ASP A 5 7.65 9.39 15.03
CA ASP A 5 7.26 8.10 14.47
C ASP A 5 7.25 8.12 12.94
N PHE A 6 6.81 9.23 12.34
CA PHE A 6 6.81 9.42 10.89
C PHE A 6 8.23 9.56 10.35
N ASP A 7 9.11 10.29 11.04
CA ASP A 7 10.52 10.40 10.65
C ASP A 7 11.20 9.01 10.69
N ARG A 8 10.92 8.21 11.73
CA ARG A 8 11.41 6.82 11.82
C ARG A 8 10.83 5.94 10.72
N MET A 9 9.51 5.99 10.50
CA MET A 9 8.84 5.22 9.45
C MET A 9 9.41 5.56 8.08
N TYR A 10 9.55 6.84 7.76
CA TYR A 10 10.16 7.32 6.52
C TYR A 10 11.57 6.74 6.33
N ALA A 11 12.44 6.85 7.34
CA ALA A 11 13.80 6.32 7.29
C ALA A 11 13.86 4.80 7.05
N GLU A 12 12.98 4.02 7.68
CA GLU A 12 12.91 2.57 7.46
C GLU A 12 12.35 2.21 6.08
N VAL A 13 11.33 2.93 5.60
CA VAL A 13 10.80 2.73 4.23
C VAL A 13 11.89 3.00 3.20
N LEU A 14 12.68 4.06 3.35
CA LEU A 14 13.85 4.28 2.48
C LEU A 14 14.82 3.10 2.51
N GLY A 15 15.05 2.53 3.69
CA GLY A 15 15.86 1.31 3.85
C GLY A 15 15.32 0.13 3.04
N TYR A 16 14.00 -0.11 3.06
CA TYR A 16 13.38 -1.17 2.24
C TYR A 16 13.46 -0.91 0.73
N LEU A 17 13.61 0.35 0.33
CA LEU A 17 13.75 0.77 -1.07
C LEU A 17 15.22 0.82 -1.53
N GLY A 18 16.17 0.45 -0.66
CA GLY A 18 17.61 0.55 -0.95
C GLY A 18 18.09 1.99 -1.12
N VAL A 19 17.39 2.96 -0.52
CA VAL A 19 17.73 4.38 -0.54
C VAL A 19 18.41 4.75 0.78
N ASP A 20 19.43 5.61 0.74
CA ASP A 20 20.03 6.15 1.95
C ASP A 20 18.97 6.85 2.81
N ARG A 21 18.91 6.47 4.09
CA ARG A 21 17.88 6.89 5.05
C ARG A 21 17.82 8.41 5.29
N LYS A 22 18.82 9.17 4.85
CA LYS A 22 18.91 10.63 4.96
C LYS A 22 18.42 11.37 3.71
N VAL A 23 18.12 10.66 2.63
CA VAL A 23 17.64 11.29 1.39
C VAL A 23 16.23 11.83 1.58
N ASN A 24 16.02 13.09 1.18
CA ASN A 24 14.68 13.64 1.06
C ASN A 24 14.12 13.36 -0.35
N LEU A 25 13.16 12.46 -0.46
CA LEU A 25 12.47 12.14 -1.71
C LEU A 25 11.40 13.19 -2.07
N PHE A 26 10.88 13.90 -1.07
CA PHE A 26 9.85 14.89 -1.29
C PHE A 26 10.46 16.16 -1.89
N TRP A 27 9.69 16.81 -2.76
CA TRP A 27 10.06 18.12 -3.26
C TRP A 27 9.84 19.17 -2.17
N GLY A 28 10.84 19.35 -1.33
CA GLY A 28 10.73 20.09 -0.08
C GLY A 28 10.10 19.23 1.02
N LYS A 29 8.77 19.15 1.06
CA LYS A 29 8.02 18.46 2.12
C LYS A 29 6.81 17.69 1.57
N ALA A 30 6.44 16.60 2.24
CA ALA A 30 5.07 16.11 2.21
C ALA A 30 4.24 16.88 3.24
N VAL A 31 3.03 17.30 2.85
CA VAL A 31 2.14 18.04 3.75
C VAL A 31 1.08 17.08 4.27
N VAL A 32 0.93 17.01 5.59
CA VAL A 32 -0.08 16.17 6.24
C VAL A 32 -1.15 17.06 6.87
N PHE A 33 -2.39 16.90 6.44
CA PHE A 33 -3.55 17.56 7.02
C PHE A 33 -4.32 16.57 7.91
N LEU A 34 -4.40 16.89 9.21
CA LEU A 34 -5.12 16.10 10.21
C LEU A 34 -6.35 16.88 10.68
N PHE A 35 -7.53 16.31 10.45
CA PHE A 35 -8.80 16.91 10.83
C PHE A 35 -9.35 16.27 12.09
N ALA A 36 -9.90 17.07 13.00
CA ALA A 36 -10.53 16.55 14.21
C ALA A 36 -11.86 15.81 13.95
N THR A 37 -12.50 16.08 12.80
CA THR A 37 -13.80 15.48 12.45
C THR A 37 -13.82 15.00 11.01
N GLU A 38 -14.61 13.95 10.77
CA GLU A 38 -14.85 13.42 9.43
C GLU A 38 -15.44 14.50 8.51
N ASP A 39 -16.39 15.31 8.98
CA ASP A 39 -17.02 16.36 8.15
C ASP A 39 -16.02 17.41 7.63
N ARG A 40 -15.02 17.79 8.45
CA ARG A 40 -13.98 18.73 8.01
C ARG A 40 -13.06 18.11 6.97
N PHE A 41 -12.69 16.85 7.16
CA PHE A 41 -11.96 16.09 6.15
C PHE A 41 -12.76 16.04 4.85
N LYS A 42 -14.05 15.67 4.91
CA LYS A 42 -14.92 15.61 3.74
C LYS A 42 -15.03 16.94 3.00
N ALA A 43 -15.17 18.05 3.74
CA ALA A 43 -15.25 19.38 3.16
C ALA A 43 -13.96 19.76 2.42
N VAL A 44 -12.77 19.43 2.96
CA VAL A 44 -11.50 19.71 2.29
C VAL A 44 -11.28 18.79 1.09
N GLU A 45 -11.61 17.51 1.19
CA GLU A 45 -11.55 16.57 0.07
C GLU A 45 -12.41 17.04 -1.11
N ALA A 46 -13.64 17.50 -0.84
CA ALA A 46 -14.53 18.02 -1.86
C ALA A 46 -14.04 19.36 -2.44
N GLY A 47 -13.60 20.29 -1.58
CA GLY A 47 -13.28 21.66 -1.99
C GLY A 47 -11.88 21.85 -2.60
N ALA A 48 -10.88 21.13 -2.10
CA ALA A 48 -9.48 21.32 -2.49
C ALA A 48 -8.97 20.24 -3.45
N PHE A 49 -9.43 19.00 -3.29
CA PHE A 49 -8.94 17.84 -4.06
C PHE A 49 -9.96 17.30 -5.07
N GLN A 50 -11.19 17.83 -5.05
CA GLN A 50 -12.28 17.46 -5.97
C GLN A 50 -12.52 15.94 -6.03
N ASN A 51 -12.28 15.24 -4.93
CA ASN A 51 -12.37 13.78 -4.92
C ASN A 51 -13.85 13.33 -4.91
N PRO A 52 -14.34 12.66 -5.96
CA PRO A 52 -15.74 12.25 -6.06
C PRO A 52 -16.12 11.11 -5.09
N MET A 53 -15.14 10.47 -4.44
CA MET A 53 -15.36 9.38 -3.49
C MET A 53 -15.99 9.85 -2.17
N VAL A 54 -15.77 11.11 -1.78
CA VAL A 54 -16.01 11.55 -0.39
C VAL A 54 -17.48 11.95 -0.11
N GLY A 55 -18.37 11.68 -1.08
CA GLY A 55 -19.81 11.91 -0.98
C GLY A 55 -20.69 10.88 -1.70
N ARG A 56 -20.15 9.73 -2.14
CA ARG A 56 -20.96 8.70 -2.81
C ARG A 56 -21.64 7.78 -1.79
N PRO A 57 -22.96 7.57 -1.87
CA PRO A 57 -23.61 6.50 -1.12
C PRO A 57 -22.95 5.15 -1.46
N GLY A 58 -22.48 4.42 -0.45
CA GLY A 58 -21.86 3.10 -0.63
C GLY A 58 -20.34 3.09 -0.84
N SER A 59 -19.67 4.24 -0.98
CA SER A 59 -18.23 4.29 -0.68
C SER A 59 -18.09 4.10 0.82
N GLY A 60 -17.41 3.04 1.27
CA GLY A 60 -17.18 2.81 2.70
C GLY A 60 -16.55 4.03 3.40
N GLN A 61 -16.37 3.94 4.71
CA GLN A 61 -15.80 5.04 5.48
C GLN A 61 -14.33 5.28 5.08
N VAL A 62 -14.07 6.31 4.27
CA VAL A 62 -12.73 6.76 3.90
C VAL A 62 -12.16 7.58 5.06
N MET A 63 -11.04 7.13 5.62
CA MET A 63 -10.39 7.79 6.77
C MET A 63 -9.17 8.63 6.42
N GLY A 64 -8.56 8.34 5.27
CA GLY A 64 -7.43 9.10 4.77
C GLY A 64 -7.24 8.86 3.28
N LEU A 65 -6.52 9.79 2.65
CA LEU A 65 -6.21 9.78 1.23
C LEU A 65 -4.85 10.45 0.97
N CYS A 66 -4.08 9.88 0.07
CA CYS A 66 -2.88 10.46 -0.49
C CYS A 66 -3.15 11.11 -1.85
N HIS A 67 -2.89 12.42 -1.93
CA HIS A 67 -2.99 13.21 -3.14
C HIS A 67 -1.61 13.52 -3.70
N MET A 68 -1.35 12.98 -4.89
CA MET A 68 -0.10 13.16 -5.62
C MET A 68 -0.36 14.13 -6.78
N MET A 69 0.07 15.39 -6.61
CA MET A 69 -0.15 16.46 -7.59
C MET A 69 1.19 16.88 -8.20
N LYS A 70 1.52 16.28 -9.35
CA LYS A 70 2.85 16.40 -9.99
C LYS A 70 3.96 16.00 -9.00
N GLU A 71 4.80 16.93 -8.56
CA GLU A 71 5.91 16.69 -7.64
C GLU A 71 5.50 16.77 -6.16
N LYS A 72 4.30 17.29 -5.87
CA LYS A 72 3.80 17.53 -4.51
C LYS A 72 3.00 16.35 -3.98
N VAL A 73 3.14 16.11 -2.68
CA VAL A 73 2.42 15.07 -1.94
C VAL A 73 1.67 15.71 -0.79
N PHE A 74 0.37 15.42 -0.72
CA PHE A 74 -0.51 15.82 0.37
C PHE A 74 -1.17 14.57 0.93
N VAL A 75 -1.13 14.38 2.24
CA VAL A 75 -1.84 13.29 2.93
C VAL A 75 -2.91 13.92 3.79
N ASN A 76 -4.15 13.53 3.56
CA ASN A 76 -5.30 14.01 4.31
C ASN A 76 -5.86 12.88 5.14
N SER A 77 -6.17 13.12 6.41
CA SER A 77 -6.87 12.15 7.24
C SER A 77 -7.65 12.86 8.35
N TRP A 78 -8.67 12.21 8.89
CA TRP A 78 -9.32 12.65 10.12
C TRP A 78 -9.06 11.69 11.26
N GLN A 79 -8.95 12.23 12.47
CA GLN A 79 -8.68 11.46 13.67
C GLN A 79 -9.96 10.75 14.12
N CYS A 80 -10.09 9.46 13.75
CA CYS A 80 -11.19 8.64 14.24
C CYS A 80 -10.95 8.20 15.70
N PRO A 81 -12.01 7.76 16.43
CA PRO A 81 -11.87 7.35 17.83
C PRO A 81 -10.92 6.15 18.04
N ASP A 82 -10.83 5.25 17.05
CA ASP A 82 -9.84 4.18 17.05
C ASP A 82 -8.48 4.72 16.60
N TYR A 83 -7.65 5.09 17.57
CA TYR A 83 -6.33 5.67 17.30
C TYR A 83 -5.39 4.70 16.57
N ALA A 84 -5.52 3.39 16.78
CA ALA A 84 -4.68 2.40 16.11
C ALA A 84 -5.05 2.31 14.63
N LEU A 85 -6.35 2.30 14.32
CA LEU A 85 -6.86 2.39 12.96
C LEU A 85 -6.43 3.69 12.28
N PHE A 86 -6.65 4.84 12.93
CA PHE A 86 -6.21 6.15 12.43
C PHE A 86 -4.72 6.16 12.08
N ARG A 87 -3.87 5.69 13.00
CA ARG A 87 -2.41 5.66 12.80
C ARG A 87 -2.01 4.71 11.68
N SER A 88 -2.65 3.55 11.57
CA SER A 88 -2.43 2.61 10.46
C SER A 88 -2.75 3.24 9.10
N VAL A 89 -3.91 3.90 8.96
CA VAL A 89 -4.29 4.61 7.73
C VAL A 89 -3.32 5.74 7.40
N LEU A 90 -2.95 6.56 8.39
CA LEU A 90 -2.06 7.69 8.13
C LEU A 90 -0.68 7.23 7.60
N ILE A 91 -0.17 6.11 8.11
CA ILE A 91 1.08 5.51 7.63
C ILE A 91 0.88 4.96 6.21
N HIS A 92 -0.19 4.20 5.98
CA HIS A 92 -0.54 3.65 4.66
C HIS A 92 -0.57 4.76 3.59
N GLU A 93 -1.31 5.84 3.81
CA GLU A 93 -1.41 6.94 2.84
C GLU A 93 -0.07 7.66 2.62
N THR A 94 0.76 7.73 3.66
CA THR A 94 2.08 8.35 3.54
C THR A 94 3.03 7.49 2.71
N VAL A 95 2.90 6.15 2.77
CA VAL A 95 3.69 5.24 1.94
C VAL A 95 3.38 5.44 0.46
N HIS A 96 2.12 5.63 0.06
CA HIS A 96 1.80 6.01 -1.32
C HIS A 96 2.55 7.29 -1.75
N GLY A 97 2.62 8.28 -0.86
CA GLY A 97 3.37 9.51 -1.10
C GLY A 97 4.87 9.28 -1.30
N ILE A 98 5.47 8.42 -0.49
CA ILE A 98 6.88 8.00 -0.62
C ILE A 98 7.07 7.27 -1.96
N MET A 99 6.19 6.32 -2.27
CA MET A 99 6.28 5.51 -3.49
C MET A 99 6.12 6.35 -4.74
N HIS A 100 5.27 7.38 -4.74
CA HIS A 100 5.16 8.34 -5.85
C HIS A 100 6.46 9.10 -6.13
N ARG A 101 7.25 9.37 -5.08
CA ARG A 101 8.51 10.11 -5.18
C ARG A 101 9.73 9.21 -5.37
N TYR A 102 9.63 7.94 -5.05
CA TYR A 102 10.71 6.99 -5.23
C TYR A 102 10.99 6.72 -6.71
N SER A 103 12.19 7.09 -7.18
CA SER A 103 12.69 6.90 -8.56
C SER A 103 11.89 7.68 -9.64
N THR A 104 10.64 7.32 -9.91
CA THR A 104 9.76 8.01 -10.88
C THR A 104 8.29 7.98 -10.39
N PRO A 105 7.35 8.74 -10.99
CA PRO A 105 5.93 8.66 -10.61
C PRO A 105 5.18 7.44 -11.19
N ALA A 106 5.86 6.50 -11.86
CA ALA A 106 5.22 5.29 -12.38
C ALA A 106 4.56 4.50 -11.24
N ARG A 107 3.28 4.13 -11.40
CA ARG A 107 2.56 3.39 -10.35
C ARG A 107 2.96 1.91 -10.34
N LEU A 108 2.95 1.33 -9.14
CA LEU A 108 3.00 -0.12 -8.97
C LEU A 108 1.68 -0.75 -9.43
N PRO A 109 1.63 -2.07 -9.72
CA PRO A 109 0.35 -2.75 -9.83
C PRO A 109 -0.42 -2.63 -8.51
N ALA A 110 -1.74 -2.55 -8.58
CA ALA A 110 -2.60 -2.20 -7.43
C ALA A 110 -2.36 -3.10 -6.21
N TRP A 111 -2.19 -4.41 -6.42
CA TRP A 111 -1.89 -5.35 -5.34
C TRP A 111 -0.62 -5.02 -4.57
N ALA A 112 0.40 -4.47 -5.24
CA ALA A 112 1.68 -4.17 -4.61
C ALA A 112 1.72 -2.77 -4.02
N ASP A 113 1.07 -1.79 -4.65
CA ASP A 113 0.95 -0.43 -4.11
C ASP A 113 0.22 -0.45 -2.76
N GLU A 114 -0.92 -1.13 -2.73
CA GLU A 114 -1.76 -1.27 -1.53
C GLU A 114 -1.14 -2.26 -0.54
N GLY A 115 -0.67 -3.40 -1.04
CA GLY A 115 -0.07 -4.44 -0.22
C GLY A 115 1.18 -3.97 0.51
N PHE A 116 2.05 -3.19 -0.14
CA PHE A 116 3.24 -2.63 0.49
C PHE A 116 2.89 -1.53 1.50
N SER A 117 1.89 -0.71 1.21
CA SER A 117 1.41 0.32 2.13
C SER A 117 0.80 -0.31 3.40
N ASP A 118 -0.03 -1.35 3.27
CA ASP A 118 -0.55 -2.13 4.40
C ASP A 118 0.58 -2.87 5.15
N TRP A 119 1.56 -3.43 4.43
CA TRP A 119 2.69 -4.15 5.03
C TRP A 119 3.61 -3.24 5.85
N VAL A 120 3.85 -2.01 5.38
CA VAL A 120 4.58 -1.00 6.16
C VAL A 120 3.73 -0.56 7.35
N ALA A 121 2.45 -0.25 7.16
CA ALA A 121 1.56 0.15 8.25
C ALA A 121 1.54 -0.90 9.39
N ALA A 122 1.48 -2.18 9.04
CA ALA A 122 1.55 -3.31 9.98
C ALA A 122 2.83 -3.34 10.83
N ARG A 123 3.98 -2.87 10.31
CA ARG A 123 5.25 -2.84 11.07
C ARG A 123 5.31 -1.76 12.13
N PHE A 124 4.69 -0.62 11.86
CA PHE A 124 4.74 0.55 12.75
C PHE A 124 3.52 0.65 13.65
N GLN A 125 2.40 0.09 13.21
CA GLN A 125 1.16 -0.02 13.94
C GLN A 125 0.54 -1.41 13.73
N PRO A 126 1.12 -2.47 14.33
CA PRO A 126 0.46 -3.76 14.40
C PRO A 126 -0.92 -3.61 15.07
N GLY A 127 -1.91 -4.37 14.62
CA GLY A 127 -3.26 -4.22 15.17
C GLY A 127 -4.36 -4.86 14.33
N PRO A 128 -5.62 -4.48 14.59
CA PRO A 128 -6.79 -5.13 14.01
C PRO A 128 -6.82 -5.15 12.48
N VAL A 129 -6.30 -4.10 11.83
CA VAL A 129 -6.24 -4.00 10.36
C VAL A 129 -5.38 -5.14 9.79
N GLU A 130 -4.16 -5.29 10.29
CA GLU A 130 -3.23 -6.34 9.85
C GLU A 130 -3.80 -7.74 10.12
N LEU A 131 -4.33 -7.97 11.32
CA LEU A 131 -4.95 -9.24 11.69
C LEU A 131 -6.12 -9.60 10.77
N ALA A 132 -6.97 -8.63 10.43
CA ALA A 132 -8.09 -8.83 9.52
C ALA A 132 -7.61 -9.14 8.08
N ARG A 133 -6.60 -8.42 7.58
CA ARG A 133 -6.00 -8.67 6.26
C ARG A 133 -5.43 -10.08 6.18
N ARG A 134 -4.64 -10.48 7.18
CA ARG A 134 -4.04 -11.81 7.24
C ARG A 134 -5.11 -12.91 7.31
N ALA A 135 -6.11 -12.77 8.17
CA ALA A 135 -7.20 -13.73 8.28
C ALA A 135 -7.99 -13.88 6.97
N GLN A 136 -8.33 -12.77 6.31
CA GLN A 136 -9.05 -12.79 5.04
C GLN A 136 -8.22 -13.44 3.92
N ALA A 137 -6.93 -13.10 3.82
CA ALA A 137 -6.03 -13.70 2.83
C ALA A 137 -5.86 -15.20 3.07
N MET A 138 -5.63 -15.62 4.31
CA MET A 138 -5.52 -17.02 4.69
C MET A 138 -6.79 -17.80 4.33
N GLN A 139 -7.97 -17.25 4.65
CA GLN A 139 -9.24 -17.89 4.34
C GLN A 139 -9.39 -18.09 2.83
N PHE A 140 -9.11 -17.06 2.02
CA PHE A 140 -9.19 -17.13 0.56
C PHE A 140 -8.20 -18.14 -0.02
N ILE A 141 -6.95 -18.15 0.44
CA ILE A 141 -5.91 -19.04 -0.08
C ILE A 141 -6.23 -20.49 0.29
N ARG A 142 -6.61 -20.76 1.54
CA ARG A 142 -6.90 -22.12 2.03
C ARG A 142 -8.20 -22.70 1.45
N SER A 143 -9.13 -21.87 1.00
CA SER A 143 -10.33 -22.32 0.31
C SER A 143 -10.13 -22.57 -1.20
N GLY A 144 -8.89 -22.46 -1.70
CA GLY A 144 -8.56 -22.68 -3.11
C GLY A 144 -8.79 -21.45 -3.99
N GLY A 145 -8.81 -20.26 -3.40
CA GLY A 145 -8.95 -18.99 -4.12
C GLY A 145 -7.84 -18.78 -5.15
N ASN A 146 -8.21 -18.18 -6.29
CA ASN A 146 -7.27 -17.92 -7.38
C ASN A 146 -6.52 -16.60 -7.17
N ILE A 147 -5.30 -16.68 -6.61
CA ILE A 147 -4.41 -15.53 -6.39
C ILE A 147 -4.08 -14.80 -7.71
N VAL A 148 -3.98 -15.54 -8.83
CA VAL A 148 -3.67 -14.94 -10.15
C VAL A 148 -4.75 -13.94 -10.55
N THR A 149 -6.02 -14.24 -10.28
CA THR A 149 -7.13 -13.32 -10.55
C THR A 149 -6.99 -12.01 -9.77
N VAL A 150 -6.46 -12.05 -8.55
CA VAL A 150 -6.22 -10.83 -7.76
C VAL A 150 -5.01 -10.05 -8.30
N LEU A 151 -3.96 -10.73 -8.75
CA LEU A 151 -2.80 -10.10 -9.39
C LEU A 151 -3.18 -9.35 -10.67
N ASP A 152 -4.25 -9.77 -11.36
CA ASP A 152 -4.78 -9.11 -12.57
C ASP A 152 -5.71 -7.93 -12.28
N MET A 153 -6.18 -7.77 -11.04
CA MET A 153 -7.02 -6.62 -10.66
C MET A 153 -6.21 -5.33 -10.70
N ASN A 154 -6.86 -4.26 -11.17
CA ASN A 154 -6.21 -2.96 -11.33
C ASN A 154 -7.21 -1.80 -11.16
N TYR A 155 -6.68 -0.60 -10.94
CA TYR A 155 -7.51 0.60 -10.79
C TYR A 155 -8.16 1.07 -12.09
N ARG A 156 -7.57 0.75 -13.26
CA ARG A 156 -7.93 1.36 -14.55
C ARG A 156 -9.27 0.85 -15.07
N ASP A 157 -9.54 -0.44 -14.90
CA ASP A 157 -10.81 -1.07 -15.29
C ASP A 157 -11.82 -1.15 -14.14
N GLY A 158 -11.46 -0.66 -12.95
CA GLY A 158 -12.32 -0.68 -11.76
C GLY A 158 -12.48 -2.07 -11.14
N SER A 159 -11.66 -3.06 -11.53
CA SER A 159 -11.67 -4.40 -10.94
C SER A 159 -11.09 -4.42 -9.53
N TRP A 160 -10.17 -3.51 -9.20
CA TRP A 160 -9.65 -3.32 -7.85
C TRP A 160 -10.68 -2.62 -6.93
N PRO A 161 -10.85 -3.02 -5.65
CA PRO A 161 -10.13 -4.07 -4.91
C PRO A 161 -10.79 -5.46 -4.97
N GLY A 162 -11.70 -5.66 -5.92
CA GLY A 162 -12.54 -6.86 -5.99
C GLY A 162 -13.61 -6.91 -4.89
N GLN A 163 -14.34 -8.02 -4.86
CA GLN A 163 -15.42 -8.23 -3.90
C GLN A 163 -14.88 -8.24 -2.46
N ASN A 164 -15.60 -7.56 -1.55
CA ASN A 164 -15.24 -7.46 -0.13
C ASN A 164 -13.82 -6.95 0.12
N ALA A 165 -13.28 -6.12 -0.77
CA ALA A 165 -11.93 -5.57 -0.66
C ALA A 165 -10.83 -6.63 -0.55
N LEU A 166 -11.04 -7.82 -1.13
CA LEU A 166 -10.13 -8.95 -1.09
C LEU A 166 -8.71 -8.61 -1.60
N GLY A 167 -8.63 -7.72 -2.60
CA GLY A 167 -7.37 -7.24 -3.17
C GLY A 167 -6.38 -6.77 -2.10
N TYR A 168 -6.83 -5.99 -1.12
CA TYR A 168 -5.96 -5.50 -0.04
C TYR A 168 -5.36 -6.66 0.78
N ALA A 169 -6.18 -7.63 1.18
CA ALA A 169 -5.75 -8.76 1.98
C ALA A 169 -4.73 -9.64 1.24
N VAL A 170 -5.04 -10.01 0.00
CA VAL A 170 -4.15 -10.85 -0.82
C VAL A 170 -2.89 -10.08 -1.22
N GLY A 171 -3.01 -8.78 -1.54
CA GLY A 171 -1.87 -7.90 -1.81
C GLY A 171 -0.90 -7.83 -0.62
N TYR A 172 -1.41 -7.61 0.60
CA TYR A 172 -0.63 -7.68 1.83
C TYR A 172 0.09 -9.02 1.98
N ALA A 173 -0.62 -10.14 1.78
CA ALA A 173 -0.06 -11.47 1.91
C ALA A 173 1.07 -11.75 0.88
N ILE A 174 0.89 -11.32 -0.37
CA ILE A 174 1.92 -11.46 -1.41
C ILE A 174 3.17 -10.66 -1.03
N VAL A 175 3.00 -9.38 -0.65
CA VAL A 175 4.13 -8.53 -0.25
C VAL A 175 4.82 -9.08 0.99
N ASP A 176 4.09 -9.59 1.98
CA ASP A 176 4.68 -10.17 3.18
C ASP A 176 5.56 -11.38 2.85
N VAL A 177 5.10 -12.29 1.99
CA VAL A 177 5.90 -13.43 1.52
C VAL A 177 7.15 -12.95 0.77
N MET A 178 7.00 -12.03 -0.19
CA MET A 178 8.15 -11.52 -0.96
C MET A 178 9.20 -10.86 -0.07
N MET A 179 8.76 -10.06 0.92
CA MET A 179 9.66 -9.39 1.85
C MET A 179 10.32 -10.33 2.85
N ARG A 180 9.68 -11.46 3.20
CA ARG A 180 10.28 -12.49 4.08
C ARG A 180 11.27 -13.37 3.34
N GLU A 181 10.94 -13.81 2.13
CA GLU A 181 11.72 -14.80 1.42
C GLU A 181 12.87 -14.20 0.61
N ALA A 182 12.66 -13.00 0.03
CA ALA A 182 13.64 -12.39 -0.85
C ALA A 182 13.53 -10.85 -0.92
N PRO A 183 13.77 -10.12 0.19
CA PRO A 183 13.59 -8.66 0.24
C PRO A 183 14.43 -7.91 -0.79
N LEU A 184 15.67 -8.36 -1.07
CA LEU A 184 16.52 -7.74 -2.10
C LEU A 184 15.97 -7.94 -3.52
N LYS A 185 15.31 -9.08 -3.80
CA LYS A 185 14.64 -9.30 -5.10
C LYS A 185 13.39 -8.44 -5.23
N PHE A 186 12.63 -8.27 -4.13
CA PHE A 186 11.49 -7.35 -4.09
C PHE A 186 11.92 -5.89 -4.33
N GLU A 187 13.01 -5.42 -3.70
CA GLU A 187 13.58 -4.10 -3.95
C GLU A 187 13.98 -3.93 -5.44
N ALA A 188 14.68 -4.90 -6.01
CA ALA A 188 15.08 -4.88 -7.41
C ALA A 188 13.87 -4.87 -8.37
N TRP A 189 12.83 -5.64 -8.04
CA TRP A 189 11.55 -5.65 -8.75
C TRP A 189 10.89 -4.27 -8.70
N LEU A 190 10.72 -3.70 -7.50
CA LEU A 190 10.17 -2.35 -7.30
C LEU A 190 10.92 -1.33 -8.15
N ARG A 191 12.26 -1.32 -8.10
CA ARG A 191 13.08 -0.38 -8.87
C ARG A 191 12.82 -0.48 -10.37
N LYS A 192 12.67 -1.70 -10.91
CA LYS A 192 12.35 -1.92 -12.34
C LYS A 192 10.95 -1.40 -12.70
N VAL A 193 9.93 -1.70 -11.89
CA VAL A 193 8.57 -1.19 -12.11
C VAL A 193 8.54 0.33 -12.05
N LYS A 194 9.20 0.90 -11.04
CA LYS A 194 9.38 2.35 -10.92
C LYS A 194 10.23 2.93 -12.05
N GLY A 195 11.04 2.15 -12.74
CA GLY A 195 11.73 2.54 -13.98
C GLY A 195 10.84 2.50 -15.24
N GLY A 196 9.57 2.09 -15.13
CA GLY A 196 8.63 2.00 -16.24
C GLY A 196 8.56 0.62 -16.91
N VAL A 197 9.25 -0.39 -16.38
CA VAL A 197 9.14 -1.77 -16.89
C VAL A 197 7.79 -2.35 -16.46
N PRO A 198 7.01 -2.99 -17.36
CA PRO A 198 5.79 -3.71 -16.98
C PRO A 198 6.05 -4.69 -15.83
N TRP A 199 5.14 -4.78 -14.87
CA TRP A 199 5.44 -5.40 -13.58
C TRP A 199 5.69 -6.91 -13.67
N GLU A 200 5.05 -7.60 -14.62
CA GLU A 200 5.26 -9.02 -14.90
C GLU A 200 6.66 -9.26 -15.49
N GLN A 201 7.07 -8.42 -16.43
CA GLN A 201 8.43 -8.48 -16.98
C GLN A 201 9.47 -8.17 -15.90
N ALA A 202 9.21 -7.14 -15.09
CA ALA A 202 10.08 -6.81 -13.96
C ALA A 202 10.19 -7.97 -12.97
N LEU A 203 9.10 -8.71 -12.74
CA LEU A 203 9.06 -9.88 -11.84
C LEU A 203 9.92 -11.01 -12.39
N GLN A 204 9.80 -11.29 -13.70
CA GLN A 204 10.65 -12.28 -14.34
C GLN A 204 12.14 -11.88 -14.27
N ASP A 205 12.46 -10.62 -14.55
CA ASP A 205 13.84 -10.14 -14.56
C ASP A 205 14.49 -10.14 -13.16
N ALA A 206 13.77 -9.67 -12.14
CA ALA A 206 14.33 -9.47 -10.80
C ALA A 206 14.21 -10.72 -9.93
N CYS A 207 13.09 -11.43 -10.05
CA CYS A 207 12.79 -12.57 -9.19
C CYS A 207 13.03 -13.91 -9.86
N GLY A 208 13.05 -13.96 -11.19
CA GLY A 208 13.03 -15.20 -11.96
C GLY A 208 11.69 -15.91 -11.89
N LEU A 209 10.59 -15.17 -11.64
CA LEU A 209 9.26 -15.72 -11.42
C LEU A 209 8.27 -15.17 -12.46
N THR A 210 7.40 -16.06 -12.93
CA THR A 210 6.14 -15.71 -13.56
C THR A 210 5.08 -15.33 -12.53
N LYS A 211 3.99 -14.69 -12.98
CA LYS A 211 2.81 -14.41 -12.14
C LYS A 211 2.24 -15.68 -11.50
N GLN A 212 2.19 -16.78 -12.24
CA GLN A 212 1.70 -18.08 -11.79
C GLN A 212 2.60 -18.67 -10.71
N GLU A 213 3.92 -18.59 -10.87
CA GLU A 213 4.87 -19.08 -9.87
C GLU A 213 4.84 -18.23 -8.60
N LEU A 214 4.70 -16.90 -8.70
CA LEU A 214 4.50 -16.04 -7.53
C LEU A 214 3.24 -16.45 -6.76
N ALA A 215 2.11 -16.61 -7.45
CA ALA A 215 0.86 -17.08 -6.84
C ALA A 215 1.02 -18.45 -6.16
N ALA A 216 1.67 -19.41 -6.83
CA ALA A 216 1.91 -20.74 -6.28
C ALA A 216 2.83 -20.72 -5.05
N ASN A 217 3.85 -19.86 -5.02
CA ASN A 217 4.75 -19.72 -3.88
C ASN A 217 4.01 -19.15 -2.66
N VAL A 218 3.19 -18.11 -2.86
CA VAL A 218 2.36 -17.52 -1.80
C VAL A 218 1.37 -18.55 -1.26
N ALA A 219 0.67 -19.28 -2.15
CA ALA A 219 -0.25 -20.34 -1.71
C ALA A 219 0.45 -21.40 -0.86
N ARG A 220 1.65 -21.84 -1.28
CA ARG A 220 2.45 -22.83 -0.55
C ARG A 220 2.92 -22.33 0.81
N PHE A 221 3.30 -21.04 0.91
CA PHE A 221 3.70 -20.43 2.16
C PHE A 221 2.58 -20.52 3.21
N PHE A 222 1.37 -20.07 2.86
CA PHE A 222 0.21 -20.09 3.75
C PHE A 222 -0.40 -21.49 4.00
N ALA A 223 0.01 -22.48 3.21
CA ALA A 223 -0.35 -23.89 3.44
C ALA A 223 0.58 -24.58 4.45
N THR A 224 1.80 -24.09 4.65
CA THR A 224 2.86 -24.84 5.37
C THR A 224 3.45 -24.14 6.60
N ARG A 225 3.36 -22.80 6.69
CA ARG A 225 4.13 -22.01 7.66
C ARG A 225 3.27 -21.13 8.59
N ASP A 226 1.96 -21.14 8.41
CA ASP A 226 0.93 -20.43 9.19
C ASP A 226 -0.22 -21.38 9.51
#